data_AF-A0A8S2UEQ9-F1
#
_entry.id   AF-A0A8S2UEQ9-F1
#
_cell.length_a   1.000
_cell.length_b   1.000
_cell.length_c   1.000
_cell.angle_alpha   90.00
_cell.angle_beta   90.00
_cell.angle_gamma   90.00
#
_symmetry.space_group_name_H-M   'P 1'
#
loop_
_entity.id
_entity.type
_entity.pdbx_description
1 polymer ?
#
loop_
_entity_poly.entity_id
_entity_poly.type
_entity_poly.pdbx_seq_one_letter_code
_entity_poly.pdbx_strand_id
1 'polypeptide(L)'
;MSIFPLPPVDKMTLREWNHITDTLEDCISFCQTLGLISYSPSAPCTNGHHKWYMGKSSRAHDKYQWRCRAKGCKLTRSIRDGTFFSASRLSIQQLLDLMFYWSQGLDS
;
A
#
# COMPACT_ATOMS: atom_id res chain seq x y z
N MET A 1 15.35 -10.38 4.40
CA MET A 1 14.41 -9.74 3.46
C MET A 1 14.55 -10.46 2.15
N SER A 2 13.62 -11.35 1.84
CA SER A 2 13.61 -12.06 0.57
C SER A 2 12.92 -11.16 -0.44
N ILE A 3 13.66 -10.61 -1.39
CA ILE A 3 13.07 -9.96 -2.56
C ILE A 3 12.55 -11.12 -3.42
N PHE A 4 11.27 -11.43 -3.29
CA PHE A 4 10.63 -12.35 -4.22
C PHE A 4 10.61 -11.66 -5.59
N PRO A 5 11.23 -12.24 -6.63
CA PRO A 5 11.09 -11.70 -7.97
C PRO A 5 9.60 -11.70 -8.31
N LEU A 6 9.09 -10.54 -8.72
CA LEU A 6 7.70 -10.40 -9.16
C LEU A 6 7.48 -11.45 -10.27
N PRO A 7 6.52 -12.37 -10.11
CA PRO A 7 6.21 -13.31 -11.17
C PRO A 7 5.79 -12.53 -12.43
N PRO A 8 6.08 -13.04 -13.64
CA PRO A 8 5.53 -12.47 -14.86
C PRO A 8 4.02 -12.35 -14.71
N VAL A 9 3.48 -11.15 -14.94
CA VAL A 9 2.06 -10.81 -14.72
C VAL A 9 1.12 -11.75 -15.49
N ASP A 10 1.65 -12.42 -16.51
CA ASP A 10 0.87 -13.18 -17.47
C ASP A 10 0.16 -14.41 -16.91
N LYS A 11 0.53 -14.99 -15.75
CA LYS A 11 -0.22 -16.12 -15.13
C LYS A 11 -0.08 -16.22 -13.61
N MET A 12 -0.37 -15.16 -12.86
CA MET A 12 -0.44 -15.33 -11.39
C MET A 12 -1.68 -16.15 -11.03
N THR A 13 -1.48 -17.27 -10.33
CA THR A 13 -2.59 -18.15 -9.91
C THR A 13 -3.32 -17.58 -8.69
N LEU A 14 -4.57 -18.00 -8.47
CA LEU A 14 -5.32 -17.64 -7.27
C LEU A 14 -4.62 -18.05 -5.96
N ARG A 15 -3.86 -19.15 -5.98
CA ARG A 15 -3.11 -19.62 -4.82
C ARG A 15 -1.95 -18.68 -4.47
N GLU A 16 -1.20 -18.24 -5.48
CA GLU A 16 -0.11 -17.28 -5.30
C GLU A 16 -0.67 -15.92 -4.87
N TRP A 17 -1.80 -15.52 -5.46
CA TRP A 17 -2.50 -14.30 -5.07
C TRP A 17 -2.85 -14.29 -3.58
N ASN A 18 -3.56 -15.33 -3.12
CA ASN A 18 -3.96 -15.45 -1.72
C ASN A 18 -2.75 -15.44 -0.77
N HIS A 19 -1.59 -15.93 -1.21
CA HIS A 19 -0.37 -15.86 -0.42
C HIS A 19 0.20 -14.44 -0.34
N ILE A 20 0.18 -13.68 -1.45
CA ILE A 20 0.64 -12.29 -1.51
C ILE A 20 -0.29 -11.35 -0.73
N THR A 21 -1.58 -11.66 -0.68
CA THR A 21 -2.60 -10.84 -0.01
C THR A 21 -3.08 -11.43 1.32
N ASP A 22 -2.31 -12.34 1.93
CA ASP A 22 -2.69 -13.02 3.18
C ASP A 22 -2.88 -12.02 4.33
N THR A 23 -1.96 -11.07 4.44
CA THR A 23 -2.05 -9.97 5.40
C THR A 23 -2.10 -8.61 4.73
N LEU A 24 -2.61 -7.63 5.47
CA LEU A 24 -2.60 -6.24 5.03
C LEU A 24 -1.18 -5.67 4.90
N GLU A 25 -0.24 -6.18 5.70
CA GLU A 25 1.18 -5.82 5.61
C GLU A 25 1.78 -6.31 4.29
N ASP A 26 1.43 -7.53 3.88
CA ASP A 26 1.87 -8.10 2.61
C ASP A 26 1.25 -7.35 1.43
N CYS A 27 -0.05 -7.01 1.51
CA CYS A 27 -0.72 -6.17 0.53
C CYS A 27 -0.01 -4.81 0.33
N ILE A 28 0.33 -4.13 1.44
CA ILE A 28 1.04 -2.84 1.38
C ILE A 28 2.44 -3.03 0.81
N SER A 29 3.15 -4.06 1.25
CA SER A 29 4.51 -4.36 0.78
C SER A 29 4.51 -4.65 -0.72
N PHE A 30 3.56 -5.45 -1.21
CA PHE A 30 3.35 -5.72 -2.63
C PHE A 30 3.01 -4.45 -3.42
N CYS A 31 2.15 -3.58 -2.89
CA CYS A 31 1.90 -2.29 -3.51
C CYS A 31 3.15 -1.40 -3.57
N GLN A 32 4.03 -1.49 -2.57
CA GLN A 32 5.27 -0.72 -2.54
C GLN A 32 6.31 -1.25 -3.53
N THR A 33 6.45 -2.57 -3.70
CA THR A 33 7.36 -3.16 -4.69
C THR A 33 6.97 -2.78 -6.11
N LEU A 34 5.68 -2.61 -6.37
CA LEU A 34 5.14 -2.13 -7.65
C LEU A 34 5.13 -0.60 -7.79
N GLY A 35 5.46 0.15 -6.74
CA GLY A 35 5.40 1.62 -6.74
C GLY A 35 3.97 2.21 -6.70
N LEU A 36 2.94 1.39 -6.45
CA LEU A 36 1.54 1.83 -6.30
C LEU A 36 1.31 2.58 -4.98
N ILE A 37 2.15 2.31 -3.98
CA ILE A 37 2.23 3.02 -2.70
C ILE A 37 3.70 3.39 -2.46
N SER A 38 3.97 4.60 -1.99
CA SER A 38 5.35 5.01 -1.70
C SER A 38 5.89 4.35 -0.43
N TYR A 39 7.19 4.09 -0.38
CA TYR A 39 7.90 3.64 0.84
C TYR A 39 8.01 4.73 1.92
N SER A 40 7.84 5.99 1.54
CA SER A 40 7.77 7.15 2.41
C SER A 40 7.08 8.30 1.65
N PRO A 41 6.35 9.19 2.33
CA PRO A 41 5.91 10.43 1.71
C PRO A 41 7.11 11.26 1.25
N SER A 42 7.04 11.80 0.04
CA SER A 42 8.04 12.70 -0.53
C SER A 42 7.95 14.10 0.07
N ALA A 43 6.73 14.58 0.33
CA ALA A 43 6.52 15.90 0.90
C ALA A 43 6.82 15.93 2.42
N PRO A 44 7.39 17.03 2.94
CA PRO A 44 7.47 17.25 4.37
C PRO A 44 6.07 17.35 4.99
N CYS A 45 5.99 17.18 6.31
CA CYS A 45 4.79 17.55 7.02
C CYS A 45 4.57 19.07 6.97
N THR A 46 3.39 19.55 7.35
CA THR A 46 3.09 21.00 7.34
C THR A 46 4.02 21.82 8.25
N ASN A 47 4.72 21.17 9.19
CA ASN A 47 5.76 21.79 10.03
C ASN A 47 7.18 21.67 9.44
N GLY A 48 7.35 21.26 8.18
CA GLY A 48 8.64 21.16 7.48
C GLY A 48 9.48 19.91 7.79
N HIS A 49 8.98 18.96 8.58
CA HIS A 49 9.74 17.75 8.93
C HIS A 49 9.64 16.66 7.86
N HIS A 50 10.76 16.01 7.57
CA HIS A 50 10.86 14.89 6.62
C HIS A 50 10.90 13.51 7.29
N LYS A 51 10.68 13.46 8.61
CA LYS A 51 10.78 12.23 9.41
C LYS A 51 9.43 11.53 9.46
N TRP A 52 9.11 10.73 8.46
CA TRP A 52 7.89 9.93 8.41
C TRP A 52 8.12 8.49 8.88
N TYR A 53 7.07 7.87 9.41
CA TYR A 53 7.02 6.43 9.58
C TYR A 53 5.62 5.90 9.40
N MET A 54 5.50 4.68 8.89
CA MET A 54 4.22 4.00 8.77
C MET A 54 3.89 3.36 10.12
N GLY A 55 2.69 3.62 10.63
CA GLY A 55 2.23 3.07 11.90
C GLY A 55 0.79 2.55 11.81
N LYS A 56 0.52 1.50 12.58
CA LYS A 56 -0.82 0.94 12.76
C LYS A 56 -1.76 1.97 13.40
N SER A 57 -2.99 2.01 12.92
CA SER A 57 -4.01 2.96 13.34
C SER A 57 -5.41 2.42 13.03
N SER A 58 -6.15 1.99 14.04
CA SER A 58 -7.52 1.45 13.87
C SER A 58 -8.49 2.41 13.17
N ARG A 59 -8.26 3.72 13.32
CA ARG A 59 -9.03 4.80 12.69
C ARG A 59 -8.67 5.07 11.24
N ALA A 60 -7.49 4.62 10.78
CA ALA A 60 -7.10 4.81 9.39
C ALA A 60 -7.84 3.79 8.51
N HIS A 61 -8.12 4.20 7.27
CA HIS A 61 -8.89 3.40 6.32
C HIS A 61 -8.26 2.01 6.12
N ASP A 62 -6.96 1.98 5.82
CA ASP A 62 -6.17 0.75 5.66
C ASP A 62 -5.50 0.30 6.95
N LYS A 63 -6.01 0.68 8.12
CA LYS A 63 -5.38 0.41 9.42
C LYS A 63 -3.91 0.86 9.55
N TYR A 64 -3.41 1.61 8.58
CA TYR A 64 -2.07 2.17 8.48
C TYR A 64 -2.14 3.63 8.07
N GLN A 65 -1.23 4.44 8.61
CA GLN A 65 -1.05 5.83 8.23
C GLN A 65 0.41 6.24 8.40
N TRP A 66 0.82 7.25 7.64
CA TRP A 66 2.07 7.94 7.90
C TRP A 66 1.93 8.83 9.11
N ARG A 67 2.93 8.83 9.98
CA ARG A 67 3.02 9.69 11.15
C ARG A 67 4.36 10.38 11.17
N CYS A 68 4.38 11.65 11.56
CA CYS A 68 5.62 12.36 11.76
C CYS A 68 6.32 11.88 13.05
N ARG A 69 7.62 11.56 12.98
CA ARG A 69 8.44 11.17 14.15
C ARG A 69 9.05 12.36 14.90
N ALA A 70 8.92 13.58 14.38
CA ALA A 70 9.47 14.75 15.06
C ALA A 70 8.82 14.92 16.44
N LYS A 71 9.63 15.17 17.47
CA LYS A 71 9.16 15.28 18.85
C LYS A 71 8.08 16.38 18.94
N GLY A 72 6.91 16.02 19.48
CA GLY A 72 5.76 16.93 19.60
C GLY A 72 4.92 17.11 18.33
N CYS A 73 5.34 16.57 17.18
CA CYS A 73 4.57 16.64 15.94
C CYS A 73 3.55 15.50 15.88
N LYS A 74 2.25 15.84 15.85
CA LYS A 74 1.14 14.86 15.81
C LYS A 74 0.52 14.69 14.43
N LEU A 75 1.16 15.25 13.39
CA LEU A 75 0.67 15.19 12.02
C LEU A 75 0.67 13.77 11.48
N THR A 76 -0.42 13.42 10.83
CA THR A 76 -0.61 12.14 10.15
C THR A 76 -1.09 12.35 8.72
N ARG A 77 -0.91 11.35 7.87
CA ARG A 77 -1.37 11.35 6.48
C ARG A 77 -1.76 9.94 6.05
N SER A 78 -2.65 9.82 5.07
CA SER A 78 -3.00 8.52 4.49
C SER A 78 -1.80 7.88 3.82
N ILE A 79 -1.68 6.55 3.88
CA ILE A 79 -0.64 5.84 3.12
C ILE A 79 -0.81 5.96 1.60
N ARG A 80 -2.00 6.38 1.14
CA ARG A 80 -2.36 6.55 -0.28
C ARG A 80 -2.20 7.98 -0.80
N ASP A 81 -1.82 8.93 0.05
CA ASP A 81 -1.71 10.32 -0.37
C ASP A 81 -0.62 10.47 -1.43
N GLY A 82 -0.98 10.97 -2.61
CA GLY A 82 -0.04 11.15 -3.72
C GLY A 82 0.38 9.84 -4.41
N THR A 83 -0.38 8.76 -4.25
CA THR A 83 -0.12 7.47 -4.89
C THR A 83 -1.22 7.08 -5.87
N PHE A 84 -1.07 5.96 -6.58
CA PHE A 84 -2.05 5.46 -7.54
C PHE A 84 -3.44 5.26 -6.93
N PHE A 85 -3.51 4.90 -5.64
CA PHE A 85 -4.77 4.65 -4.92
C PHE A 85 -5.33 5.89 -4.20
N SER A 86 -4.84 7.08 -4.51
CA SER A 86 -5.33 8.31 -3.89
C SER A 86 -6.84 8.48 -4.14
N ALA A 87 -7.56 8.98 -3.13
CA ALA A 87 -9.02 9.18 -3.13
C ALA A 87 -9.91 7.94 -3.35
N SER A 88 -9.35 6.73 -3.51
CA SER A 88 -10.16 5.51 -3.57
C SER A 88 -10.87 5.25 -2.24
N ARG A 89 -12.12 4.79 -2.31
CA ARG A 89 -12.95 4.38 -1.16
C ARG A 89 -12.85 2.89 -0.84
N LEU A 90 -12.28 2.10 -1.74
CA LEU A 90 -12.06 0.66 -1.52
C LEU A 90 -10.84 0.46 -0.64
N SER A 91 -10.79 -0.59 0.18
CA SER A 91 -9.57 -0.96 0.92
C SER A 91 -8.45 -1.37 -0.05
N ILE A 92 -7.18 -1.31 0.38
CA ILE A 92 -6.07 -1.79 -0.47
C ILE A 92 -6.29 -3.24 -0.90
N GLN A 93 -6.77 -4.09 0.02
CA GLN A 93 -7.07 -5.49 -0.29
C GLN A 93 -8.16 -5.61 -1.37
N GLN A 94 -9.25 -4.85 -1.27
CA GLN A 94 -10.30 -4.84 -2.30
C GLN A 94 -9.81 -4.32 -3.65
N LEU A 95 -8.95 -3.30 -3.65
CA LEU A 95 -8.35 -2.76 -4.88
C LEU A 95 -7.47 -3.80 -5.55
N LEU A 96 -6.64 -4.47 -4.77
CA LEU A 96 -5.81 -5.57 -5.22
C LEU A 96 -6.69 -6.68 -5.81
N ASP A 97 -7.73 -7.13 -5.10
CA ASP A 97 -8.61 -8.21 -5.58
C ASP A 97 -9.28 -7.83 -6.90
N LEU A 98 -9.76 -6.58 -7.00
CA LEU A 98 -10.34 -6.06 -8.24
C LEU A 98 -9.33 -6.11 -9.39
N MET A 99 -8.09 -5.68 -9.17
CA MET A 99 -7.03 -5.71 -10.19
C MET A 99 -6.70 -7.15 -10.61
N PHE A 100 -6.61 -8.07 -9.66
CA PHE A 100 -6.37 -9.49 -9.94
C PHE A 100 -7.50 -10.11 -10.76
N TYR A 101 -8.75 -9.96 -10.34
CA TYR A 101 -9.88 -10.52 -11.10
C TYR A 101 -10.04 -9.89 -12.47
N TRP A 102 -9.75 -8.59 -12.61
CA TRP A 102 -9.71 -7.95 -13.91
C TRP A 102 -8.65 -8.59 -14.80
N SER A 103 -7.42 -8.81 -14.31
CA SER A 103 -6.36 -9.40 -15.13
C SER A 103 -6.69 -10.82 -15.60
N GLN A 104 -7.42 -11.61 -14.80
CA GLN A 104 -7.87 -12.96 -15.18
C GLN A 104 -9.00 -12.95 -16.23
N GLY A 105 -9.85 -11.92 -16.22
CA GLY A 105 -10.98 -11.80 -17.15
C GLY A 105 -10.62 -11.28 -18.54
N LEU A 106 -9.37 -10.87 -18.77
CA LEU A 106 -8.88 -10.43 -20.09
C LEU A 106 -8.46 -11.60 -21.00
N ASP A 107 -8.43 -12.83 -20.47
CA ASP A 107 -8.08 -14.06 -21.21
C ASP A 107 -9.30 -14.82 -21.78
N SER A 108 -10.50 -14.21 -21.78
CA SER A 108 -11.74 -14.79 -22.33
C SER A 108 -12.12 -14.29 -23.71
#